data_AF-A0A353V8T5-F1
#
_entry.id   AF-A0A353V8T5-F1
#
_cell.length_a   1.000
_cell.length_b   1.000
_cell.length_c   1.000
_cell.angle_alpha   90.00
_cell.angle_beta   90.00
_cell.angle_gamma   90.00
#
_symmetry.space_group_name_H-M   'P 1'
#
loop_
_entity.id
_entity.type
_entity.pdbx_description
1 polymer ?
#
loop_
_entity_poly.entity_id
_entity_poly.type
_entity_poly.pdbx_seq_one_letter_code
_entity_poly.pdbx_strand_id
1 'polypeptide(L)'
;YFVHPTIAPPFNTAIVKGYNALTGASVKLGRWDEYLAMRSGIVATNSRYRDLLSNDLGAIAGLLFDLGSGRYAAPPRADDEVARAAWEADLARVREEGAKAEKRLAAQRDGDRTHAEVQGWLRDLGSGLGFRVWVAANDRGRAYTGGRLGEGCLEALPEALAGGPGGDAVRLIDVLWLHSGTGRVAAAFEVEHTTSIYSGIIRLLDLALGAAAESARGLFLVAPDDREEEVRAQLARPAFSRVGDLRVRFLAYSELETHRHSMARFGQGMKAVEAVARALS
;
A
#
# COMPACT_ATOMS: atom_id res chain seq x y z
N TYR A 1 -0.09 7.64 20.13
CA TYR A 1 1.36 7.85 19.97
C TYR A 1 1.90 6.66 19.19
N PHE A 2 2.14 6.80 17.89
CA PHE A 2 2.77 5.74 17.09
C PHE A 2 4.28 6.00 17.08
N VAL A 3 4.99 5.21 17.87
CA VAL A 3 6.46 5.09 17.78
C VAL A 3 6.76 4.24 16.54
N HIS A 4 7.92 4.46 15.92
CA HIS A 4 8.33 3.84 14.65
C HIS A 4 7.92 2.35 14.55
N PRO A 5 7.19 1.95 13.50
CA PRO A 5 6.47 0.66 13.43
C PRO A 5 7.37 -0.58 13.42
N THR A 6 8.67 -0.41 13.16
CA THR A 6 9.68 -1.48 13.24
C THR A 6 10.42 -1.51 14.58
N ILE A 7 10.35 -0.43 15.37
CA ILE A 7 11.13 -0.27 16.61
C ILE A 7 10.29 -0.62 17.81
N ALA A 8 9.02 -0.20 17.87
CA ALA A 8 8.18 -0.38 19.05
C ALA A 8 6.79 -0.88 18.62
N PRO A 9 6.34 -2.05 19.12
CA PRO A 9 4.99 -2.49 18.83
C PRO A 9 4.00 -1.61 19.60
N PRO A 10 2.79 -1.37 19.04
CA PRO A 10 1.71 -0.79 19.82
C PRO A 10 1.40 -1.71 21.00
N PHE A 11 0.99 -1.13 22.12
CA PHE A 11 0.70 -1.89 23.33
C PHE A 11 -0.59 -1.37 23.95
N ASN A 12 -1.55 -2.28 24.12
CA ASN A 12 -2.78 -2.06 24.85
C ASN A 12 -3.13 -3.36 25.60
N THR A 13 -4.20 -3.31 26.38
CA THR A 13 -4.63 -4.47 27.19
C THR A 13 -4.86 -5.73 26.35
N ALA A 14 -5.39 -5.62 25.13
CA ALA A 14 -5.61 -6.77 24.26
C ALA A 14 -4.29 -7.36 23.77
N ILE A 15 -3.36 -6.55 23.26
CA ILE A 15 -2.06 -7.02 22.78
C ILE A 15 -1.27 -7.71 23.90
N VAL A 16 -1.27 -7.16 25.12
CA VAL A 16 -0.61 -7.78 26.29
C VAL A 16 -1.26 -9.13 26.63
N LYS A 17 -2.60 -9.20 26.63
CA LYS A 17 -3.33 -10.46 26.86
C LYS A 17 -3.00 -11.49 25.79
N GLY A 18 -2.98 -11.11 24.52
CA GLY A 18 -2.65 -12.02 23.43
C GLY A 18 -1.20 -12.51 23.49
N TYR A 19 -0.25 -11.63 23.83
CA TYR A 19 1.14 -12.01 24.04
C TYR A 19 1.28 -13.04 25.16
N ASN A 20 0.63 -12.80 26.30
CA ASN A 20 0.61 -13.73 27.43
C ASN A 20 -0.07 -15.06 27.06
N ALA A 21 -1.16 -15.03 26.28
CA ALA A 21 -1.84 -16.23 25.82
C ALA A 21 -0.96 -17.08 24.89
N LEU A 22 -0.27 -16.42 23.96
CA LEU A 22 0.58 -17.07 22.95
C LEU A 22 1.89 -17.62 23.54
N THR A 23 2.55 -16.85 24.40
CA THR A 23 3.90 -17.18 24.92
C THR A 23 3.86 -17.85 26.29
N GLY A 24 2.75 -17.72 27.00
CA GLY A 24 2.62 -18.12 28.39
C GLY A 24 3.24 -17.18 29.41
N ALA A 25 3.71 -16.00 28.98
CA ALA A 25 4.19 -14.96 29.87
C ALA A 25 3.06 -14.37 30.74
N SER A 26 3.45 -13.56 31.73
CA SER A 26 2.54 -12.87 32.67
C SER A 26 2.82 -11.36 32.71
N VAL A 27 3.06 -10.77 31.54
CA VAL A 27 3.31 -9.32 31.36
C VAL A 27 2.08 -8.52 31.77
N LYS A 28 2.29 -7.42 32.50
CA LYS A 28 1.27 -6.45 32.89
C LYS A 28 1.53 -5.10 32.22
N LEU A 29 0.44 -4.42 31.90
CA LEU A 29 0.49 -3.07 31.35
C LEU A 29 0.95 -2.07 32.43
N GLY A 30 1.75 -1.07 32.05
CA GLY A 30 2.13 0.04 32.93
C GLY A 30 3.50 -0.08 33.60
N ARG A 31 4.26 -1.15 33.33
CA ARG A 31 5.66 -1.29 33.79
C ARG A 31 6.61 -1.30 32.60
N TRP A 32 7.64 -0.46 32.65
CA TRP A 32 8.58 -0.28 31.54
C TRP A 32 9.41 -1.53 31.28
N ASP A 33 9.92 -2.20 32.32
CA ASP A 33 10.73 -3.42 32.17
C ASP A 33 9.91 -4.56 31.54
N GLU A 34 8.64 -4.70 31.94
CA GLU A 34 7.75 -5.73 31.39
C GLU A 34 7.37 -5.43 29.94
N TYR A 35 7.21 -4.14 29.59
CA TYR A 35 7.06 -3.72 28.20
C TYR A 35 8.31 -4.04 27.36
N LEU A 36 9.51 -3.77 27.87
CA LEU A 36 10.76 -4.08 27.16
C LEU A 36 10.97 -5.59 26.96
N ALA A 37 10.61 -6.39 27.96
CA ALA A 37 10.63 -7.86 27.85
C ALA A 37 9.65 -8.34 26.78
N MET A 38 8.40 -7.86 26.80
CA MET A 38 7.39 -8.16 25.79
C MET A 38 7.86 -7.77 24.39
N ARG A 39 8.37 -6.53 24.24
CA ARG A 39 8.91 -6.03 22.98
C ARG A 39 10.00 -6.95 22.44
N SER A 40 10.95 -7.36 23.27
CA SER A 40 12.05 -8.23 22.87
C SER A 40 11.53 -9.59 22.37
N GLY A 41 10.54 -10.16 23.06
CA GLY A 41 9.88 -11.40 22.62
C GLY A 41 9.09 -11.25 21.31
N ILE A 42 8.39 -10.12 21.12
CA ILE A 42 7.69 -9.78 19.87
C ILE A 42 8.69 -9.70 18.72
N VAL A 43 9.80 -8.97 18.88
CA VAL A 43 10.83 -8.84 17.85
C VAL A 43 11.46 -10.19 17.48
N ALA A 44 11.75 -11.03 18.48
CA ALA A 44 12.28 -12.36 18.27
C ALA A 44 11.28 -13.26 17.50
N THR A 45 10.00 -13.19 17.86
CA THR A 45 8.93 -13.96 17.19
C THR A 45 8.74 -13.50 15.76
N ASN A 46 8.68 -12.19 15.52
CA ASN A 46 8.55 -11.62 14.18
C ASN A 46 9.73 -12.02 13.28
N SER A 47 10.95 -12.02 13.84
CA SER A 47 12.15 -12.43 13.12
C SER A 47 12.17 -13.92 12.80
N ARG A 48 11.68 -14.78 13.71
CA ARG A 48 11.59 -16.23 13.52
C ARG A 48 10.61 -16.63 12.42
N TYR A 49 9.50 -15.89 12.29
CA TYR A 49 8.44 -16.17 11.31
C TYR A 49 8.37 -15.07 10.23
N ARG A 50 9.53 -14.55 9.81
CA ARG A 50 9.62 -13.44 8.84
C ARG A 50 8.94 -13.75 7.50
N ASP A 51 8.90 -15.02 7.10
CA ASP A 51 8.23 -15.42 5.85
C ASP A 51 6.69 -15.36 5.94
N LEU A 52 6.14 -15.25 7.16
CA LEU A 52 4.70 -15.24 7.44
C LEU A 52 4.22 -13.91 8.05
N LEU A 53 5.12 -13.04 8.49
CA LEU A 53 4.82 -11.78 9.17
C LEU A 53 5.45 -10.60 8.42
N SER A 54 4.91 -9.39 8.62
CA SER A 54 5.45 -8.18 7.99
C SER A 54 6.87 -7.84 8.48
N ASN A 55 7.61 -7.09 7.66
CA ASN A 55 8.94 -6.57 8.04
C ASN A 55 8.87 -5.59 9.22
N ASP A 56 7.70 -4.96 9.43
CA ASP A 56 7.38 -4.18 10.62
C ASP A 56 6.72 -5.04 11.71
N LEU A 57 6.42 -4.43 12.87
CA LEU A 57 5.75 -5.12 13.97
C LEU A 57 4.21 -5.05 13.87
N GLY A 58 3.66 -4.64 12.72
CA GLY A 58 2.23 -4.46 12.50
C GLY A 58 1.47 -5.76 12.44
N ALA A 59 1.90 -6.73 11.62
CA ALA A 59 1.22 -8.02 11.48
C ALA A 59 1.18 -8.79 12.80
N ILE A 60 2.31 -8.85 13.50
CA ILE A 60 2.38 -9.50 14.82
C ILE A 60 1.53 -8.75 15.87
N ALA A 61 1.52 -7.41 15.86
CA ALA A 61 0.66 -6.66 16.77
C ALA A 61 -0.84 -6.91 16.50
N GLY A 62 -1.25 -7.01 15.23
CA GLY A 62 -2.60 -7.38 14.84
C GLY A 62 -2.98 -8.78 15.34
N LEU A 63 -2.11 -9.77 15.11
CA LEU A 63 -2.29 -11.13 15.62
C LEU A 63 -2.47 -11.15 17.14
N LEU A 64 -1.60 -10.46 17.87
CA LEU A 64 -1.68 -10.39 19.34
C LEU A 64 -2.96 -9.70 19.82
N PHE A 65 -3.41 -8.67 19.11
CA PHE A 65 -4.68 -8.02 19.42
C PHE A 65 -5.87 -8.97 19.21
N ASP A 66 -5.93 -9.69 18.09
CA ASP A 66 -7.01 -10.65 17.79
C ASP A 66 -7.04 -11.80 18.82
N LEU A 67 -5.87 -12.31 19.22
CA LEU A 67 -5.78 -13.34 20.28
C LEU A 67 -6.25 -12.79 21.63
N GLY A 68 -5.79 -11.61 22.03
CA GLY A 68 -6.12 -11.05 23.34
C GLY A 68 -7.52 -10.44 23.47
N SER A 69 -8.17 -10.16 22.34
CA SER A 69 -9.60 -9.80 22.27
C SER A 69 -10.51 -11.02 22.22
N GLY A 70 -9.96 -12.23 22.06
CA GLY A 70 -10.71 -13.47 22.00
C GLY A 70 -11.33 -13.76 20.63
N ARG A 71 -10.89 -13.06 19.57
CA ARG A 71 -11.31 -13.35 18.19
C ARG A 71 -10.78 -14.70 17.72
N TYR A 72 -9.56 -15.04 18.12
CA TYR A 72 -8.94 -16.34 17.84
C TYR A 72 -8.43 -16.98 19.14
N ALA A 73 -8.52 -18.29 19.22
CA ALA A 73 -7.94 -19.04 20.33
C ALA A 73 -6.42 -19.19 20.16
N ALA A 74 -5.67 -18.91 21.22
CA ALA A 74 -4.25 -19.23 21.26
C ALA A 74 -4.05 -20.76 21.35
N PRO A 75 -2.95 -21.31 20.79
CA PRO A 75 -2.67 -22.74 20.89
C PRO A 75 -2.64 -23.19 22.35
N PRO A 76 -3.27 -24.33 22.69
CA PRO A 76 -3.23 -24.86 24.05
C PRO A 76 -1.77 -25.18 24.43
N ARG A 77 -1.39 -24.77 25.64
CA ARG A 77 -0.03 -24.95 26.18
C ARG A 77 0.14 -26.26 26.95
N ALA A 78 -0.95 -26.75 27.55
CA ALA A 78 -0.97 -28.04 28.22
C ALA A 78 -0.95 -29.17 27.19
N ASP A 79 -0.41 -30.31 27.58
CA ASP A 79 -0.44 -31.53 26.78
C ASP A 79 -1.80 -32.21 26.95
N ASP A 80 -2.83 -31.55 26.40
CA ASP A 80 -4.22 -31.98 26.40
C ASP A 80 -4.64 -32.19 24.94
N GLU A 81 -4.78 -33.47 24.56
CA GLU A 81 -5.16 -33.88 23.21
C GLU A 81 -6.55 -33.37 22.83
N VAL A 82 -7.49 -33.31 23.78
CA VAL A 82 -8.86 -32.84 23.53
C VAL A 82 -8.86 -31.33 23.26
N ALA A 83 -8.12 -30.57 24.07
CA ALA A 83 -7.97 -29.13 23.86
C ALA A 83 -7.25 -28.81 22.55
N ARG A 84 -6.26 -29.61 22.17
CA ARG A 84 -5.53 -29.46 20.90
C ARG A 84 -6.43 -29.78 19.70
N ALA A 85 -7.18 -30.87 19.74
CA ALA A 85 -8.14 -31.21 18.68
C ALA A 85 -9.22 -30.13 18.50
N ALA A 86 -9.74 -29.58 19.61
CA ALA A 86 -10.72 -28.49 19.56
C ALA A 86 -10.13 -27.20 18.94
N TRP A 87 -8.89 -26.85 19.30
CA TRP A 87 -8.19 -25.71 18.71
C TRP A 87 -7.90 -25.91 17.22
N GLU A 88 -7.50 -27.11 16.79
CA GLU A 88 -7.27 -27.41 15.37
C GLU A 88 -8.55 -27.33 14.54
N ALA A 89 -9.68 -27.78 15.09
CA ALA A 89 -10.99 -27.64 14.44
C ALA A 89 -11.41 -26.17 14.29
N ASP A 90 -11.19 -25.36 15.33
CA ASP A 90 -11.42 -23.90 15.27
C ASP A 90 -10.51 -23.24 14.23
N LEU A 91 -9.22 -23.59 14.22
CA LEU A 91 -8.25 -23.09 13.25
C LEU A 91 -8.66 -23.43 11.80
N ALA A 92 -9.16 -24.64 11.56
CA ALA A 92 -9.65 -25.07 10.25
C ALA A 92 -10.83 -24.20 9.78
N ARG A 93 -11.79 -23.92 10.67
CA ARG A 93 -12.91 -23.01 10.39
C ARG A 93 -12.43 -21.59 10.08
N VAL A 94 -11.51 -21.05 10.89
CA VAL A 94 -10.93 -19.72 10.65
C VAL A 94 -10.23 -19.66 9.29
N ARG A 95 -9.50 -20.70 8.91
CA ARG A 95 -8.86 -20.80 7.58
C ARG A 95 -9.89 -20.84 6.45
N GLU A 96 -10.98 -21.58 6.63
CA GLU A 96 -12.06 -21.64 5.64
C GLU A 96 -12.78 -20.29 5.49
N GLU A 97 -13.07 -19.62 6.61
CA GLU A 97 -13.64 -18.27 6.62
C GLU A 97 -12.70 -17.25 5.98
N GLY A 98 -11.40 -17.34 6.28
CA GLY A 98 -10.34 -16.55 5.65
C GLY A 98 -10.30 -16.78 4.14
N ALA A 99 -10.27 -18.03 3.69
CA ALA A 99 -10.29 -18.38 2.27
C ALA A 99 -11.59 -17.94 1.57
N LYS A 100 -12.74 -18.00 2.24
CA LYS A 100 -14.01 -17.47 1.73
C LYS A 100 -14.01 -15.95 1.65
N ALA A 101 -13.43 -15.27 2.63
CA ALA A 101 -13.27 -13.82 2.63
C ALA A 101 -12.30 -13.37 1.53
N GLU A 102 -11.17 -14.05 1.38
CA GLU A 102 -10.22 -13.85 0.28
C GLU A 102 -10.85 -14.14 -1.07
N LYS A 103 -11.62 -15.23 -1.21
CA LYS A 103 -12.35 -15.55 -2.44
C LYS A 103 -13.44 -14.53 -2.74
N ARG A 104 -14.13 -13.99 -1.73
CA ARG A 104 -15.11 -12.91 -1.89
C ARG A 104 -14.43 -11.61 -2.27
N LEU A 105 -13.30 -11.26 -1.65
CA LEU A 105 -12.47 -10.12 -2.02
C LEU A 105 -11.89 -10.31 -3.43
N ALA A 106 -11.50 -11.53 -3.82
CA ALA A 106 -11.05 -11.88 -5.16
C ALA A 106 -12.18 -11.82 -6.18
N ALA A 107 -13.40 -12.25 -5.83
CA ALA A 107 -14.58 -12.11 -6.68
C ALA A 107 -15.04 -10.64 -6.78
N GLN A 108 -14.82 -9.83 -5.73
CA GLN A 108 -14.96 -8.37 -5.81
C GLN A 108 -13.87 -7.77 -6.72
N ARG A 109 -12.64 -8.30 -6.70
CA ARG A 109 -11.56 -7.95 -7.65
C ARG A 109 -11.80 -8.43 -9.09
N ASP A 110 -12.72 -9.37 -9.29
CA ASP A 110 -13.13 -9.87 -10.61
C ASP A 110 -14.37 -9.11 -11.13
N GLY A 111 -15.14 -8.51 -10.22
CA GLY A 111 -16.28 -7.61 -10.51
C GLY A 111 -15.90 -6.13 -10.65
N ASP A 112 -14.77 -5.69 -10.08
CA ASP A 112 -14.22 -4.35 -10.17
C ASP A 112 -12.79 -4.39 -10.73
N ARG A 113 -12.51 -3.50 -11.71
CA ARG A 113 -11.25 -3.37 -12.48
C ARG A 113 -10.00 -3.58 -11.62
N THR A 114 -9.09 -4.47 -12.03
CA THR A 114 -7.91 -4.78 -11.20
C THR A 114 -6.90 -3.63 -11.16
N HIS A 115 -6.19 -3.49 -10.03
CA HIS A 115 -5.10 -2.52 -9.88
C HIS A 115 -4.05 -2.62 -11.02
N ALA A 116 -3.73 -3.84 -11.47
CA ALA A 116 -2.80 -4.07 -12.58
C ALA A 116 -3.35 -3.62 -13.95
N GLU A 117 -4.66 -3.71 -14.15
CA GLU A 117 -5.30 -3.25 -15.38
C GLU A 117 -5.23 -1.72 -15.51
N VAL A 118 -5.53 -1.01 -14.44
CA VAL A 118 -5.45 0.46 -14.40
C VAL A 118 -4.00 0.94 -14.55
N GLN A 119 -3.04 0.29 -13.87
CA GLN A 119 -1.61 0.55 -14.11
C GLN A 119 -1.25 0.35 -15.59
N GLY A 120 -1.80 -0.69 -16.23
CA GLY A 120 -1.58 -0.95 -17.65
C GLY A 120 -2.20 0.11 -18.57
N TRP A 121 -3.38 0.61 -18.25
CA TRP A 121 -3.97 1.75 -18.98
C TRP A 121 -3.11 2.99 -18.89
N LEU A 122 -2.58 3.31 -17.70
CA LEU A 122 -1.67 4.43 -17.51
C LEU A 122 -0.34 4.22 -18.25
N ARG A 123 0.15 2.98 -18.33
CA ARG A 123 1.34 2.64 -19.12
C ARG A 123 1.14 2.91 -20.61
N ASP A 124 0.07 2.36 -21.17
CA ASP A 124 -0.21 2.47 -22.59
C ASP A 124 -0.50 3.92 -22.97
N LEU A 125 -1.26 4.62 -22.13
CA LEU A 125 -1.57 6.04 -22.30
C LEU A 125 -0.31 6.91 -22.23
N GLY A 126 0.54 6.72 -21.22
CA GLY A 126 1.78 7.50 -21.08
C GLY A 126 2.71 7.33 -22.27
N SER A 127 2.82 6.10 -22.76
CA SER A 127 3.59 5.78 -23.97
C SER A 127 3.00 6.46 -25.20
N GLY A 128 1.67 6.39 -25.38
CA GLY A 128 0.95 7.04 -26.48
C GLY A 128 1.08 8.58 -26.48
N LEU A 129 1.16 9.18 -25.30
CA LEU A 129 1.35 10.64 -25.13
C LEU A 129 2.81 11.10 -25.31
N GLY A 130 3.74 10.18 -25.56
CA GLY A 130 5.14 10.46 -25.86
C GLY A 130 6.08 10.46 -24.65
N PHE A 131 5.66 9.91 -23.50
CA PHE A 131 6.49 9.78 -22.31
C PHE A 131 7.24 8.46 -22.27
N ARG A 132 8.35 8.44 -21.52
CA ARG A 132 8.95 7.20 -21.03
C ARG A 132 8.23 6.79 -19.75
N VAL A 133 7.68 5.58 -19.73
CA VAL A 133 6.93 5.09 -18.58
C VAL A 133 7.83 4.23 -17.71
N TRP A 134 7.70 4.37 -16.39
CA TRP A 134 8.20 3.42 -15.41
C TRP A 134 7.01 2.87 -14.60
N VAL A 135 7.07 1.58 -14.30
CA VAL A 135 6.11 0.86 -13.44
C VAL A 135 6.86 0.32 -12.23
N ALA A 136 6.24 0.41 -11.05
CA ALA A 136 6.78 -0.02 -9.77
C ALA A 136 7.42 -1.41 -9.83
N ALA A 137 8.61 -1.55 -9.24
CA ALA A 137 9.42 -2.76 -9.38
C ALA A 137 8.71 -4.05 -8.94
N ASN A 138 7.87 -3.95 -7.91
CA ASN A 138 7.02 -5.01 -7.37
C ASN A 138 5.92 -5.46 -8.34
N ASP A 139 5.52 -4.63 -9.31
CA ASP A 139 4.37 -4.88 -10.17
C ASP A 139 4.72 -5.15 -11.63
N ARG A 140 5.96 -4.85 -12.06
CA ARG A 140 6.44 -5.08 -13.44
C ARG A 140 6.21 -6.50 -13.94
N GLY A 141 6.30 -7.49 -13.06
CA GLY A 141 6.15 -8.91 -13.40
C GLY A 141 4.71 -9.40 -13.56
N ARG A 142 3.70 -8.57 -13.22
CA ARG A 142 2.28 -8.94 -13.33
C ARG A 142 1.87 -9.13 -14.78
N ALA A 143 0.93 -10.03 -15.03
CA ALA A 143 0.40 -10.27 -16.36
C ALA A 143 -0.46 -9.08 -16.83
N TYR A 144 -0.28 -8.66 -18.08
CA TYR A 144 -1.08 -7.61 -18.70
C TYR A 144 -1.15 -7.81 -20.23
N THR A 145 -2.35 -7.84 -20.80
CA THR A 145 -2.63 -7.95 -22.25
C THR A 145 -1.73 -8.93 -23.02
N GLY A 146 -1.64 -10.18 -22.55
CA GLY A 146 -0.84 -11.22 -23.21
C GLY A 146 0.68 -11.12 -23.01
N GLY A 147 1.15 -10.16 -22.21
CA GLY A 147 2.55 -9.98 -21.84
C GLY A 147 2.70 -9.60 -20.37
N ARG A 148 3.75 -8.82 -20.04
CA ARG A 148 4.00 -8.32 -18.69
C ARG A 148 3.69 -6.84 -18.57
N LEU A 149 3.28 -6.41 -17.39
CA LEU A 149 2.95 -5.01 -17.13
C LEU A 149 4.14 -4.08 -17.39
N GLY A 150 5.35 -4.45 -16.95
CA GLY A 150 6.56 -3.65 -17.16
C GLY A 150 7.15 -3.69 -18.58
N GLU A 151 6.55 -4.44 -19.50
CA GLU A 151 7.05 -4.55 -20.88
C GLU A 151 6.98 -3.18 -21.60
N GLY A 152 8.06 -2.81 -22.31
CA GLY A 152 8.18 -1.50 -22.97
C GLY A 152 8.44 -0.32 -22.02
N CYS A 153 8.50 -0.54 -20.70
CA CYS A 153 8.79 0.49 -19.71
C CYS A 153 10.30 0.64 -19.47
N LEU A 154 10.70 1.71 -18.77
CA LEU A 154 12.06 1.89 -18.26
C LEU A 154 12.43 0.75 -17.31
N GLU A 155 13.56 0.08 -17.56
CA GLU A 155 14.12 -0.97 -16.70
C GLU A 155 14.70 -0.43 -15.39
N ALA A 156 15.20 0.80 -15.42
CA ALA A 156 15.70 1.50 -14.24
C ALA A 156 15.26 2.96 -14.26
N LEU A 157 15.02 3.51 -13.06
CA LEU A 157 14.82 4.95 -12.91
C LEU A 157 16.13 5.70 -13.09
N PRO A 158 16.10 6.94 -13.63
CA PRO A 158 17.25 7.83 -13.65
C PRO A 158 17.90 7.97 -12.26
N GLU A 159 19.23 8.00 -12.21
CA GLU A 159 20.00 8.03 -10.95
C GLU A 159 19.62 9.19 -10.03
N ALA A 160 19.30 10.36 -10.61
CA ALA A 160 18.83 11.52 -9.86
C ALA A 160 17.53 11.26 -9.06
N LEU A 161 16.66 10.37 -9.54
CA LEU A 161 15.44 9.95 -8.84
C LEU A 161 15.70 8.76 -7.93
N ALA A 162 16.52 7.82 -8.41
CA ALA A 162 16.80 6.54 -7.76
C ALA A 162 17.74 6.65 -6.54
N GLY A 163 18.68 7.60 -6.53
CA GLY A 163 19.68 7.80 -5.49
C GLY A 163 19.48 9.05 -4.63
N GLY A 164 18.46 9.86 -4.92
CA GLY A 164 18.13 11.06 -4.15
C GLY A 164 17.38 10.75 -2.85
N PRO A 165 17.22 11.75 -1.95
CA PRO A 165 16.33 11.63 -0.79
C PRO A 165 14.92 11.23 -1.24
N GLY A 166 14.39 10.15 -0.65
CA GLY A 166 13.08 9.59 -1.03
C GLY A 166 13.13 8.59 -2.19
N GLY A 167 14.30 8.24 -2.74
CA GLY A 167 14.42 7.32 -3.88
C GLY A 167 13.76 5.95 -3.67
N ASP A 168 13.82 5.40 -2.45
CA ASP A 168 13.12 4.15 -2.12
C ASP A 168 11.60 4.29 -2.18
N ALA A 169 11.05 5.43 -1.74
CA ALA A 169 9.62 5.72 -1.85
C ALA A 169 9.20 5.94 -3.31
N VAL A 170 10.03 6.63 -4.09
CA VAL A 170 9.80 6.85 -5.53
C VAL A 170 9.74 5.53 -6.30
N ARG A 171 10.57 4.53 -5.95
CA ARG A 171 10.55 3.18 -6.53
C ARG A 171 9.29 2.37 -6.22
N LEU A 172 8.48 2.83 -5.28
CA LEU A 172 7.22 2.21 -4.89
C LEU A 172 5.99 2.95 -5.43
N ILE A 173 6.18 4.04 -6.18
CA ILE A 173 5.07 4.71 -6.88
C ILE A 173 4.59 3.80 -8.01
N ASP A 174 3.29 3.62 -8.17
CA ASP A 174 2.75 2.62 -9.11
C ASP A 174 3.18 2.87 -10.57
N VAL A 175 3.03 4.11 -11.04
CA VAL A 175 3.43 4.52 -12.40
C VAL A 175 4.05 5.91 -12.39
N LEU A 176 5.17 6.07 -13.09
CA LEU A 176 5.79 7.36 -13.37
C LEU A 176 5.87 7.61 -14.88
N TRP A 177 5.60 8.84 -15.30
CA TRP A 177 5.84 9.31 -16.66
C TRP A 177 7.00 10.29 -16.66
N LEU A 178 7.97 10.06 -17.53
CA LEU A 178 9.18 10.84 -17.64
C LEU A 178 9.33 11.43 -19.05
N HIS A 179 9.81 12.66 -19.14
CA HIS A 179 10.16 13.28 -20.42
C HIS A 179 11.33 12.52 -21.07
N SER A 180 11.17 12.12 -22.32
CA SER A 180 12.11 11.27 -23.06
C SER A 180 13.52 11.85 -23.22
N GLY A 181 13.68 13.18 -23.22
CA GLY A 181 14.98 13.84 -23.36
C GLY A 181 15.65 14.25 -22.05
N THR A 182 14.89 14.51 -20.98
CA THR A 182 15.44 15.07 -19.73
C THR A 182 15.42 14.11 -18.56
N GLY A 183 14.66 13.00 -18.65
CA GLY A 183 14.45 12.09 -17.52
C GLY A 183 13.72 12.72 -16.34
N ARG A 184 13.13 13.90 -16.52
CA ARG A 184 12.35 14.58 -15.49
C ARG A 184 10.95 13.96 -15.40
N VAL A 185 10.44 13.83 -14.18
CA VAL A 185 9.09 13.34 -13.94
C VAL A 185 8.08 14.37 -14.44
N ALA A 186 7.24 13.95 -15.38
CA ALA A 186 6.09 14.70 -15.88
C ALA A 186 4.85 14.41 -15.03
N ALA A 187 4.67 13.15 -14.63
CA ALA A 187 3.57 12.73 -13.77
C ALA A 187 3.91 11.51 -12.91
N ALA A 188 3.23 11.42 -11.77
CA ALA A 188 3.27 10.30 -10.84
C ALA A 188 1.85 9.89 -10.47
N PHE A 189 1.57 8.59 -10.53
CA PHE A 189 0.27 8.01 -10.31
C PHE A 189 0.35 6.95 -9.22
N GLU A 190 -0.50 7.08 -8.22
CA GLU A 190 -0.77 6.07 -7.19
C GLU A 190 -2.18 5.52 -7.43
N VAL A 191 -2.27 4.23 -7.71
CA VAL A 191 -3.51 3.52 -8.06
C VAL A 191 -4.10 2.90 -6.81
N GLU A 192 -5.06 3.59 -6.20
CA GLU A 192 -5.64 3.18 -4.93
C GLU A 192 -6.91 2.35 -5.13
N HIS A 193 -6.76 1.02 -5.18
CA HIS A 193 -7.91 0.10 -5.23
C HIS A 193 -8.28 -0.46 -3.84
N THR A 194 -7.34 -1.14 -3.19
CA THR A 194 -7.48 -1.71 -1.83
C THR A 194 -6.29 -1.36 -0.93
N THR A 195 -5.32 -0.64 -1.47
CA THR A 195 -4.15 -0.12 -0.79
C THR A 195 -4.53 1.10 0.06
N SER A 196 -3.65 1.50 0.97
CA SER A 196 -3.88 2.63 1.85
C SER A 196 -3.62 3.94 1.10
N ILE A 197 -4.68 4.71 0.83
CA ILE A 197 -4.62 6.09 0.29
C ILE A 197 -3.56 6.93 1.03
N TYR A 198 -3.46 6.75 2.36
CA TYR A 198 -2.49 7.46 3.19
C TYR A 198 -1.04 7.20 2.75
N SER A 199 -0.72 5.94 2.42
CA SER A 199 0.64 5.57 2.01
C SER A 199 0.96 6.05 0.61
N GLY A 200 0.01 5.97 -0.33
CA GLY A 200 0.16 6.55 -1.67
C GLY A 200 0.41 8.06 -1.62
N ILE A 201 -0.35 8.78 -0.78
CA ILE A 201 -0.11 10.21 -0.54
C ILE A 201 1.33 10.45 -0.11
N ILE A 202 1.83 9.75 0.92
CA ILE A 202 3.20 9.94 1.42
C ILE A 202 4.26 9.72 0.32
N ARG A 203 4.12 8.68 -0.50
CA ARG A 203 5.08 8.44 -1.60
C ARG A 203 5.08 9.57 -2.64
N LEU A 204 3.92 10.12 -2.98
CA LEU A 204 3.82 11.31 -3.84
C LEU A 204 4.47 12.54 -3.19
N LEU A 205 4.39 12.67 -1.86
CA LEU A 205 5.07 13.75 -1.13
C LEU A 205 6.58 13.58 -1.12
N ASP A 206 7.08 12.37 -0.89
CA ASP A 206 8.51 12.09 -0.91
C ASP A 206 9.10 12.42 -2.28
N LEU A 207 8.37 12.13 -3.37
CA LEU A 207 8.74 12.57 -4.71
C LEU A 207 8.75 14.10 -4.85
N ALA A 208 7.69 14.76 -4.41
CA ALA A 208 7.50 16.21 -4.59
C ALA A 208 8.47 17.05 -3.75
N LEU A 209 8.82 16.58 -2.56
CA LEU A 209 9.74 17.23 -1.62
C LEU A 209 11.20 16.83 -1.86
N GLY A 210 11.44 15.74 -2.60
CA GLY A 210 12.76 15.21 -2.92
C GLY A 210 13.40 15.83 -4.17
N ALA A 211 14.23 15.05 -4.86
CA ALA A 211 15.08 15.48 -5.98
C ALA A 211 14.32 15.98 -7.23
N ALA A 212 12.98 15.89 -7.25
CA ALA A 212 12.12 16.26 -8.36
C ALA A 212 11.19 17.44 -8.02
N ALA A 213 11.63 18.42 -7.22
CA ALA A 213 10.79 19.55 -6.77
C ALA A 213 10.10 20.34 -7.92
N GLU A 214 10.66 20.37 -9.14
CA GLU A 214 10.00 20.99 -10.30
C GLU A 214 8.87 20.12 -10.92
N SER A 215 8.73 18.85 -10.51
CA SER A 215 7.71 17.88 -10.95
C SER A 215 6.40 17.96 -10.14
N ALA A 216 6.28 18.92 -9.21
CA ALA A 216 5.14 19.12 -8.32
C ALA A 216 3.79 19.46 -9.01
N ARG A 217 3.70 19.40 -10.35
CA ARG A 217 2.47 19.71 -11.10
C ARG A 217 1.69 18.50 -11.61
N GLY A 218 2.26 17.29 -11.53
CA GLY A 218 1.67 16.07 -12.11
C GLY A 218 1.45 14.94 -11.10
N LEU A 219 0.94 15.22 -9.91
CA LEU A 219 0.67 14.19 -8.90
C LEU A 219 -0.80 13.75 -8.97
N PHE A 220 -1.04 12.45 -9.10
CA PHE A 220 -2.37 11.87 -9.28
C PHE A 220 -2.64 10.72 -8.32
N LEU A 221 -3.77 10.79 -7.63
CA LEU A 221 -4.39 9.66 -6.95
C LEU A 221 -5.45 9.08 -7.90
N VAL A 222 -5.27 7.85 -8.32
CA VAL A 222 -6.12 7.16 -9.28
C VAL A 222 -6.93 6.12 -8.53
N ALA A 223 -8.25 6.27 -8.43
CA ALA A 223 -9.07 5.36 -7.63
C ALA A 223 -10.47 5.17 -8.24
N PRO A 224 -11.23 4.16 -7.78
CA PRO A 224 -12.66 4.06 -8.06
C PRO A 224 -13.39 5.36 -7.69
N ASP A 225 -14.42 5.68 -8.47
CA ASP A 225 -15.19 6.92 -8.37
C ASP A 225 -15.79 7.15 -6.97
N ASP A 226 -16.25 6.09 -6.31
CA ASP A 226 -16.86 6.13 -4.98
C ASP A 226 -15.86 6.44 -3.85
N ARG A 227 -14.55 6.37 -4.12
CA ARG A 227 -13.49 6.68 -3.16
C ARG A 227 -13.05 8.14 -3.16
N GLU A 228 -13.61 9.00 -4.02
CA GLU A 228 -13.20 10.41 -4.11
C GLU A 228 -13.32 11.14 -2.76
N GLU A 229 -14.43 10.93 -2.03
CA GLU A 229 -14.64 11.53 -0.71
C GLU A 229 -13.65 11.02 0.34
N GLU A 230 -13.26 9.75 0.29
CA GLU A 230 -12.23 9.18 1.17
C GLU A 230 -10.87 9.84 0.91
N VAL A 231 -10.52 10.03 -0.37
CA VAL A 231 -9.29 10.73 -0.79
C VAL A 231 -9.29 12.18 -0.31
N ARG A 232 -10.39 12.91 -0.52
CA ARG A 232 -10.56 14.29 -0.04
C ARG A 232 -10.40 14.38 1.47
N ALA A 233 -11.05 13.49 2.21
CA ALA A 233 -10.98 13.44 3.67
C ALA A 233 -9.55 13.17 4.16
N GLN A 234 -8.78 12.30 3.50
CA GLN A 234 -7.38 12.10 3.85
C GLN A 234 -6.55 13.37 3.61
N LEU A 235 -6.64 14.00 2.44
CA LEU A 235 -5.86 15.20 2.12
C LEU A 235 -6.20 16.41 3.00
N ALA A 236 -7.44 16.52 3.48
CA ALA A 236 -7.87 17.59 4.38
C ALA A 236 -7.25 17.49 5.79
N ARG A 237 -6.56 16.39 6.13
CA ARG A 237 -5.95 16.21 7.46
C ARG A 237 -4.83 17.24 7.67
N PRO A 238 -4.70 17.83 8.88
CA PRO A 238 -3.65 18.83 9.16
C PRO A 238 -2.22 18.36 8.89
N ALA A 239 -1.95 17.05 9.04
CA ALA A 239 -0.67 16.42 8.72
C ALA A 239 -0.28 16.58 7.24
N PHE A 240 -1.27 16.79 6.38
CA PHE A 240 -1.13 17.00 4.95
C PHE A 240 -1.47 18.44 4.52
N SER A 241 -1.50 19.40 5.46
CA SER A 241 -1.76 20.80 5.13
C SER A 241 -0.79 21.38 4.09
N ARG A 242 0.48 20.94 4.10
CA ARG A 242 1.49 21.27 3.07
C ARG A 242 1.25 20.59 1.71
N VAL A 243 0.37 19.61 1.64
CA VAL A 243 -0.04 18.91 0.40
C VAL A 243 -1.06 19.72 -0.37
N GLY A 244 -1.82 20.60 0.30
CA GLY A 244 -2.71 21.55 -0.37
C GLY A 244 -1.97 22.40 -1.42
N ASP A 245 -0.68 22.68 -1.19
CA ASP A 245 0.18 23.40 -2.14
C ASP A 245 0.61 22.53 -3.35
N LEU A 246 0.59 21.20 -3.20
CA LEU A 246 1.14 20.24 -4.17
C LEU A 246 0.19 19.86 -5.31
N ARG A 247 -0.96 20.53 -5.45
CA ARG A 247 -1.93 20.36 -6.57
C ARG A 247 -2.17 18.89 -6.95
N VAL A 248 -2.29 18.02 -5.96
CA VAL A 248 -2.64 16.61 -6.16
C VAL A 248 -4.03 16.54 -6.79
N ARG A 249 -4.16 15.75 -7.85
CA ARG A 249 -5.42 15.58 -8.57
C ARG A 249 -5.97 14.18 -8.38
N PHE A 250 -7.29 14.08 -8.42
CA PHE A 250 -8.00 12.81 -8.46
C PHE A 250 -8.27 12.42 -9.90
N LEU A 251 -7.93 11.19 -10.28
CA LEU A 251 -8.26 10.63 -11.58
C LEU A 251 -9.15 9.40 -11.36
N ALA A 252 -10.44 9.54 -11.67
CA ALA A 252 -11.38 8.45 -11.50
C ALA A 252 -11.12 7.32 -12.51
N TYR A 253 -11.42 6.09 -12.12
CA TYR A 253 -11.33 4.94 -13.03
C TYR A 253 -12.25 5.10 -14.24
N SER A 254 -13.47 5.60 -14.04
CA SER A 254 -14.44 5.82 -15.13
C SER A 254 -13.93 6.81 -16.19
N GLU A 255 -13.29 7.90 -15.76
CA GLU A 255 -12.73 8.94 -16.63
C GLU A 255 -11.58 8.37 -17.47
N LEU A 256 -10.65 7.64 -16.83
CA LEU A 256 -9.54 7.01 -17.52
C LEU A 256 -10.04 5.95 -18.50
N GLU A 257 -10.98 5.10 -18.10
CA GLU A 257 -11.55 4.08 -18.96
C GLU A 257 -12.23 4.71 -20.19
N THR A 258 -13.09 5.70 -19.98
CA THR A 258 -13.86 6.33 -21.06
C THR A 258 -12.96 7.04 -22.06
N HIS A 259 -11.90 7.72 -21.59
CA HIS A 259 -11.15 8.67 -22.41
C HIS A 259 -9.77 8.21 -22.87
N ARG A 260 -9.15 7.18 -22.27
CA ARG A 260 -7.75 6.77 -22.55
C ARG A 260 -7.41 6.61 -24.03
N HIS A 261 -8.28 5.97 -24.82
CA HIS A 261 -8.02 5.72 -26.24
C HIS A 261 -8.02 7.01 -27.06
N SER A 262 -8.96 7.91 -26.77
CA SER A 262 -9.02 9.23 -27.41
C SER A 262 -7.84 10.11 -26.99
N MET A 263 -7.47 10.08 -25.70
CA MET A 263 -6.31 10.81 -25.20
C MET A 263 -5.01 10.33 -25.85
N ALA A 264 -4.81 9.01 -25.96
CA ALA A 264 -3.62 8.44 -26.60
C ALA A 264 -3.56 8.73 -28.10
N ARG A 265 -4.71 8.79 -28.79
CA ARG A 265 -4.77 9.00 -30.24
C ARG A 265 -4.58 10.47 -30.66
N PHE A 266 -5.18 11.40 -29.92
CA PHE A 266 -5.26 12.80 -30.32
C PHE A 266 -4.49 13.75 -29.38
N GLY A 267 -4.08 13.27 -28.21
CA GLY A 267 -3.38 14.06 -27.22
C GLY A 267 -1.87 14.05 -27.41
N GLN A 268 -1.22 15.01 -26.74
CA GLN A 268 0.23 15.05 -26.55
C GLN A 268 0.52 15.69 -25.19
N GLY A 269 1.50 15.14 -24.47
CA GLY A 269 1.88 15.66 -23.16
C GLY A 269 0.77 15.51 -22.11
N MET A 270 0.78 16.38 -21.09
CA MET A 270 -0.07 16.24 -19.91
C MET A 270 -1.51 16.75 -20.07
N LYS A 271 -1.77 17.60 -21.06
CA LYS A 271 -3.03 18.35 -21.18
C LYS A 271 -4.28 17.48 -21.12
N ALA A 272 -4.25 16.33 -21.81
CA ALA A 272 -5.41 15.45 -21.92
C ALA A 272 -5.76 14.80 -20.56
N VAL A 273 -4.76 14.31 -19.84
CA VAL A 273 -4.93 13.69 -18.52
C VAL A 273 -5.32 14.72 -17.46
N GLU A 274 -4.71 15.90 -17.50
CA GLU A 274 -5.08 16.98 -16.59
C GLU A 274 -6.52 17.45 -16.79
N ALA A 275 -7.07 17.35 -18.01
CA ALA A 275 -8.44 17.77 -18.31
C ALA A 275 -9.52 16.83 -17.74
N VAL A 276 -9.20 15.54 -17.59
CA VAL A 276 -10.12 14.53 -17.02
C VAL A 276 -9.89 14.32 -15.51
N ALA A 277 -8.83 14.89 -14.95
CA ALA A 277 -8.52 14.81 -13.53
C ALA A 277 -9.13 15.99 -12.76
N ARG A 278 -9.63 15.72 -11.56
CA ARG A 278 -10.29 16.70 -10.69
C ARG A 278 -9.30 17.27 -9.69
N ALA A 279 -9.35 18.58 -9.47
CA ALA A 279 -8.62 19.21 -8.37
C ALA A 279 -9.25 18.79 -7.03
N LEU A 280 -8.39 18.52 -6.04
CA LEU A 280 -8.78 18.11 -4.70
C LEU A 280 -8.77 19.26 -3.67
N SER A 281 -8.54 20.49 -4.14
CA SER A 281 -8.57 21.75 -3.36
C SER A 281 -9.98 22.20 -3.02
#